data_AF-F3MDD3-F1
#
_entry.id   AF-F3MDD3-F1
#
_cell.length_a   1.000
_cell.length_b   1.000
_cell.length_c   1.000
_cell.angle_alpha   90.00
_cell.angle_beta   90.00
_cell.angle_gamma   90.00
#
_symmetry.space_group_name_H-M   'P 1'
#
loop_
_entity.id
_entity.type
_entity.pdbx_description
1 polymer ?
#
loop_
_entity_poly.entity_id
_entity_poly.type
_entity_poly.pdbx_seq_one_letter_code
_entity_poly.pdbx_strand_id
1 'polypeptide(L)'
;MLIAILILSSLSVYASQYLIQIKNKEGEVILSTIKPWEYSESEYNAKRVKETEEELRKRLKPGEQAVFYIKDLHMTPLVKEQPLKYFYMLTKHSNYQELAKEIEEKNAPVLLEPDYVPEGYRFDYGQIQIRNEPVWGTPEYETLLNELKEQAEQSDEEQGLFYKIVPWYKIASTGMEYRKDENRIKMVAFAREKGSKAGVPTNQAVKIKVKGKEMILSASPSSPSRSLTWLSDSEEVLYIITDDPKDPLSKDEFAKIAAGLIP
;
A
#
# COMPACT_ATOMS: atom_id res chain seq x y z
N MET A 1 -7.26 -2.60 -69.59
CA MET A 1 -7.74 -1.73 -68.51
C MET A 1 -8.42 -2.61 -67.48
N LEU A 2 -7.77 -2.88 -66.34
CA LEU A 2 -8.33 -3.62 -65.21
C LEU A 2 -8.01 -2.81 -63.97
N ILE A 3 -9.06 -2.34 -63.28
CA ILE A 3 -8.99 -1.47 -62.11
C ILE A 3 -8.86 -2.37 -60.88
N ALA A 4 -7.75 -2.27 -60.15
CA ALA A 4 -7.61 -2.88 -58.84
C ALA A 4 -8.19 -1.92 -57.78
N ILE A 5 -9.27 -2.33 -57.13
CA ILE A 5 -9.84 -1.65 -55.97
C ILE A 5 -9.07 -2.14 -54.73
N LEU A 6 -8.21 -1.29 -54.19
CA LEU A 6 -7.60 -1.47 -52.88
C LEU A 6 -8.62 -1.02 -51.81
N ILE A 7 -9.23 -1.98 -51.13
CA ILE A 7 -10.04 -1.73 -49.94
C ILE A 7 -9.06 -1.55 -48.77
N LEU A 8 -8.84 -0.29 -48.37
CA LEU A 8 -8.22 0.07 -47.11
C LEU A 8 -9.21 -0.29 -45.98
N SER A 9 -9.06 -1.48 -45.39
CA SER A 9 -9.69 -1.77 -44.11
C SER A 9 -8.91 -1.06 -43.01
N SER A 10 -9.51 -0.01 -42.46
CA SER A 10 -9.04 0.69 -41.27
C SER A 10 -8.99 -0.29 -40.09
N LEU A 11 -7.78 -0.69 -39.69
CA LEU A 11 -7.58 -1.35 -38.40
C LEU A 11 -7.90 -0.33 -37.30
N SER A 12 -9.07 -0.50 -36.69
CA SER A 12 -9.42 0.17 -35.44
C SER A 12 -8.57 -0.45 -34.33
N VAL A 13 -7.31 -0.03 -34.22
CA VAL A 13 -6.47 -0.39 -33.07
C VAL A 13 -6.99 0.41 -31.88
N TYR A 14 -8.03 -0.09 -31.22
CA TYR A 14 -8.28 0.24 -29.82
C TYR A 14 -7.17 -0.42 -29.00
N ALA A 15 -5.97 0.17 -29.04
CA ALA A 15 -4.96 -0.11 -28.03
C ALA A 15 -5.57 0.35 -26.70
N SER A 16 -5.94 -0.60 -25.86
CA SER A 16 -6.41 -0.34 -24.51
C SER A 16 -5.39 0.56 -23.79
N GLN A 17 -5.75 1.83 -23.53
CA GLN A 17 -4.86 2.89 -23.06
C GLN A 17 -4.26 2.67 -21.65
N TYR A 18 -4.39 1.48 -21.08
CA TYR A 18 -3.95 1.18 -19.72
C TYR A 18 -2.85 0.14 -19.63
N LEU A 19 -2.48 -0.58 -20.69
CA LEU A 19 -1.42 -1.61 -20.64
C LEU A 19 -0.02 -0.98 -20.74
N ILE A 20 0.47 -0.44 -19.63
CA ILE A 20 1.83 0.11 -19.50
C ILE A 20 2.76 -0.90 -18.83
N GLN A 21 3.99 -1.01 -19.36
CA GLN A 21 5.12 -1.72 -18.77
C GLN A 21 6.35 -0.80 -18.68
N ILE A 22 7.09 -0.94 -17.59
CA ILE A 22 8.41 -0.37 -17.37
C ILE A 22 9.39 -1.53 -17.23
N LYS A 23 10.52 -1.41 -17.92
CA LYS A 23 11.56 -2.43 -17.98
C LYS A 23 12.86 -1.92 -17.36
N ASN A 24 13.66 -2.83 -16.80
CA ASN A 24 15.02 -2.52 -16.36
C ASN A 24 15.99 -2.45 -17.55
N LYS A 25 17.29 -2.23 -17.25
CA LYS A 25 18.35 -2.10 -18.27
C LYS A 25 18.55 -3.38 -19.06
N GLU A 26 18.26 -4.52 -18.45
CA GLU A 26 18.33 -5.87 -18.99
C GLU A 26 17.09 -6.21 -19.86
N GLY A 27 16.08 -5.34 -19.87
CA GLY A 27 14.87 -5.49 -20.67
C GLY A 27 13.74 -6.29 -19.99
N GLU A 28 13.92 -6.64 -18.71
CA GLU A 28 12.93 -7.38 -17.91
C GLU A 28 11.85 -6.43 -17.39
N VAL A 29 10.58 -6.89 -17.36
CA VAL A 29 9.46 -6.09 -16.87
C VAL A 29 9.47 -6.06 -15.34
N ILE A 30 9.67 -4.88 -14.77
CA ILE A 30 9.78 -4.66 -13.32
C ILE A 30 8.54 -4.01 -12.71
N LEU A 31 7.81 -3.23 -13.51
CA LEU A 31 6.54 -2.61 -13.11
C LEU A 31 5.57 -2.67 -14.29
N SER A 32 4.36 -3.17 -14.06
CA SER A 32 3.32 -3.16 -15.07
C SER A 32 1.98 -2.75 -14.47
N THR A 33 1.06 -2.36 -15.33
CA THR A 33 -0.34 -2.17 -14.98
C THR A 33 -1.06 -3.52 -14.92
N ILE A 34 -2.03 -3.66 -14.02
CA ILE A 34 -2.89 -4.84 -13.89
C ILE A 34 -4.35 -4.40 -13.75
N LYS A 35 -5.29 -5.31 -14.04
CA LYS A 35 -6.71 -5.03 -13.77
C LYS A 35 -6.94 -4.85 -12.27
N PRO A 36 -7.80 -3.90 -11.84
CA PRO A 36 -8.22 -3.80 -10.46
C PRO A 36 -8.82 -5.11 -9.96
N TRP A 37 -8.55 -5.44 -8.71
CA TRP A 37 -9.15 -6.58 -8.02
C TRP A 37 -10.57 -6.23 -7.58
N GLU A 38 -11.50 -7.19 -7.66
CA GLU A 38 -12.85 -7.07 -7.13
C GLU A 38 -12.96 -7.96 -5.89
N TYR A 39 -13.07 -7.34 -4.71
CA TYR A 39 -13.34 -8.04 -3.46
C TYR A 39 -14.59 -7.44 -2.82
N SER A 40 -15.54 -8.29 -2.41
CA SER A 40 -16.68 -7.89 -1.58
C SER A 40 -16.50 -8.47 -0.17
N GLU A 41 -16.13 -7.63 0.78
CA GLU A 41 -16.14 -8.01 2.20
C GLU A 41 -17.55 -7.81 2.79
N SER A 42 -17.94 -8.65 3.76
CA SER A 42 -19.17 -8.43 4.53
C SER A 42 -19.02 -7.19 5.42
N GLU A 43 -19.98 -6.26 5.35
CA GLU A 43 -20.01 -5.07 6.20
C GLU A 43 -19.94 -5.41 7.70
N TYR A 44 -20.56 -6.52 8.11
CA TYR A 44 -20.51 -7.01 9.49
C TYR A 44 -19.09 -7.39 9.91
N ASN A 45 -18.38 -8.16 9.07
CA ASN A 45 -17.02 -8.58 9.38
C ASN A 45 -16.09 -7.36 9.48
N ALA A 46 -16.19 -6.42 8.53
CA ALA A 46 -15.40 -5.21 8.52
C ALA A 46 -15.64 -4.36 9.79
N LYS A 47 -16.91 -4.23 10.20
CA LYS A 47 -17.27 -3.57 11.45
C LYS A 47 -16.64 -4.25 12.67
N ARG A 48 -16.77 -5.57 12.79
CA ARG A 48 -16.27 -6.33 13.95
C ARG A 48 -14.74 -6.25 14.07
N VAL A 49 -14.02 -6.31 12.94
CA VAL A 49 -12.57 -6.10 12.88
C VAL A 49 -12.20 -4.70 13.35
N LYS A 50 -12.90 -3.67 12.88
CA LYS A 50 -12.63 -2.28 13.28
C LYS A 50 -12.81 -2.06 14.78
N GLU A 51 -13.90 -2.57 15.36
CA GLU A 51 -14.15 -2.50 16.81
C GLU A 51 -13.04 -3.19 17.61
N THR A 52 -12.57 -4.33 17.11
CA THR A 52 -11.46 -5.09 17.70
C THR A 52 -10.14 -4.30 17.65
N GLU A 53 -9.82 -3.67 16.52
CA GLU A 53 -8.65 -2.79 16.40
C GLU A 53 -8.74 -1.56 17.30
N GLU A 54 -9.94 -1.01 17.50
CA GLU A 54 -10.17 0.09 18.45
C GLU A 54 -9.94 -0.33 19.90
N GLU A 55 -10.29 -1.57 20.27
CA GLU A 55 -9.93 -2.13 21.57
C GLU A 55 -8.42 -2.33 21.73
N LEU A 56 -7.77 -2.93 20.73
CA LEU A 56 -6.32 -3.17 20.74
C LEU A 56 -5.54 -1.86 20.82
N ARG A 57 -5.98 -0.80 20.13
CA ARG A 57 -5.39 0.54 20.19
C ARG A 57 -5.34 1.12 21.60
N LYS A 58 -6.28 0.75 22.48
CA LYS A 58 -6.29 1.19 23.88
C LYS A 58 -5.33 0.39 24.77
N ARG A 59 -4.92 -0.81 24.33
CA ARG A 59 -4.11 -1.75 25.12
C ARG A 59 -2.64 -1.77 24.71
N LEU A 60 -2.34 -1.51 23.43
CA LEU A 60 -0.98 -1.57 22.88
C LEU A 60 -0.22 -0.26 23.04
N LYS A 61 1.09 -0.38 23.18
CA LYS A 61 2.04 0.75 23.12
C LYS A 61 2.48 0.98 21.68
N PRO A 62 2.87 2.22 21.31
CA PRO A 62 3.50 2.49 20.02
C PRO A 62 4.67 1.54 19.74
N GLY A 63 4.69 0.96 18.55
CA GLY A 63 5.69 -0.02 18.12
C GLY A 63 5.35 -1.47 18.45
N GLU A 64 4.26 -1.78 19.17
CA GLU A 64 3.83 -3.14 19.42
C GLU A 64 2.93 -3.68 18.29
N GLN A 65 3.09 -4.97 17.97
CA GLN A 65 2.17 -5.71 17.11
C GLN A 65 1.39 -6.72 17.94
N ALA A 66 0.07 -6.71 17.79
CA ALA A 66 -0.79 -7.79 18.23
C ALA A 66 -1.21 -8.67 17.05
N VAL A 67 -1.15 -9.97 17.26
CA VAL A 67 -1.82 -10.97 16.43
C VAL A 67 -3.03 -11.43 17.19
N PHE A 68 -4.18 -11.46 16.53
CA PHE A 68 -5.44 -11.69 17.20
C PHE A 68 -6.39 -12.58 16.40
N TYR A 69 -7.23 -13.25 17.17
CA TYR A 69 -8.33 -14.10 16.73
C TYR A 69 -9.63 -13.51 17.28
N ILE A 70 -10.64 -13.39 16.42
CA ILE A 70 -11.99 -12.96 16.82
C ILE A 70 -12.87 -14.20 16.88
N LYS A 71 -13.40 -14.49 18.08
CA LYS A 71 -14.51 -15.44 18.24
C LYS A 71 -15.80 -14.67 18.04
N ASP A 72 -16.56 -15.00 17.01
CA ASP A 72 -17.90 -14.47 16.76
C ASP A 72 -18.63 -15.39 15.77
N LEU A 73 -19.74 -15.99 16.22
CA LEU A 73 -20.51 -16.97 15.44
C LEU A 73 -21.21 -16.34 14.22
N HIS A 74 -21.35 -15.02 14.18
CA HIS A 74 -21.96 -14.29 13.08
C HIS A 74 -20.98 -13.96 11.95
N MET A 75 -19.67 -14.15 12.16
CA MET A 75 -18.67 -13.90 11.11
C MET A 75 -18.71 -14.96 10.00
N THR A 76 -18.61 -14.51 8.75
CA THR A 76 -18.74 -15.41 7.59
C THR A 76 -17.49 -16.30 7.39
N PRO A 77 -17.61 -17.44 6.66
CA PRO A 77 -16.49 -18.35 6.42
C PRO A 77 -15.28 -17.76 5.69
N LEU A 78 -15.44 -16.63 4.97
CA LEU A 78 -14.31 -15.92 4.33
C LEU A 78 -13.25 -15.46 5.37
N VAL A 79 -13.66 -15.23 6.61
CA VAL A 79 -12.74 -14.90 7.72
C VAL A 79 -11.99 -16.14 8.21
N LYS A 80 -12.42 -17.34 7.82
CA LYS A 80 -11.77 -18.61 8.19
C LYS A 80 -10.60 -18.99 7.28
N GLU A 81 -10.43 -18.34 6.12
CA GLU A 81 -9.28 -18.62 5.23
C GLU A 81 -7.96 -18.11 5.84
N GLN A 82 -8.01 -16.96 6.52
CA GLN A 82 -6.90 -16.40 7.29
C GLN A 82 -7.42 -15.92 8.66
N PRO A 83 -7.56 -16.85 9.62
CA PRO A 83 -8.26 -16.59 10.88
C PRO A 83 -7.49 -15.66 11.84
N LEU A 84 -6.16 -15.57 11.71
CA LEU A 84 -5.38 -14.58 12.45
C LEU A 84 -5.37 -13.27 11.69
N LYS A 85 -5.64 -12.20 12.44
CA LYS A 85 -5.53 -10.82 12.01
C LYS A 85 -4.41 -10.14 12.79
N TYR A 86 -3.95 -9.01 12.26
CA TYR A 86 -2.78 -8.31 12.79
C TYR A 86 -3.15 -6.85 13.01
N PHE A 87 -2.73 -6.32 14.14
CA PHE A 87 -2.84 -4.90 14.44
C PHE A 87 -1.49 -4.39 14.92
N TYR A 88 -0.94 -3.41 14.22
CA TYR A 88 0.29 -2.74 14.60
C TYR A 88 -0.01 -1.34 15.09
N MET A 89 0.43 -1.03 16.32
CA MET A 89 0.28 0.29 16.88
C MET A 89 1.38 1.21 16.35
N LEU A 90 1.06 1.95 15.29
CA LEU A 90 2.01 2.82 14.60
C LEU A 90 2.57 3.92 15.51
N THR A 91 3.88 4.13 15.44
CA THR A 91 4.51 5.36 15.93
C THR A 91 4.36 6.44 14.86
N LYS A 92 3.77 7.58 15.23
CA LYS A 92 3.64 8.75 14.35
C LYS A 92 4.63 9.83 14.78
N HIS A 93 5.41 10.30 13.82
CA HIS A 93 6.32 11.43 13.98
C HIS A 93 5.66 12.68 13.45
N SER A 94 5.73 13.78 14.22
CA SER A 94 5.08 15.05 13.86
C SER A 94 5.93 15.93 12.94
N ASN A 95 7.18 15.54 12.70
CA ASN A 95 8.11 16.21 11.81
C ASN A 95 8.97 15.19 11.06
N TYR A 96 9.57 15.64 9.96
CA TYR A 96 10.39 14.79 9.11
C TYR A 96 11.71 14.37 9.77
N GLN A 97 12.32 15.21 10.61
CA GLN A 97 13.62 14.92 11.21
C GLN A 97 13.57 13.70 12.15
N GLU A 98 12.49 13.57 12.93
CA GLU A 98 12.23 12.39 13.76
C GLU A 98 11.99 11.13 12.91
N LEU A 99 11.22 11.25 11.83
CA LEU A 99 11.01 10.15 10.90
C LEU A 99 12.33 9.71 10.25
N ALA A 100 13.14 10.66 9.76
CA ALA A 100 14.41 10.39 9.10
C ALA A 100 15.39 9.64 10.03
N LYS A 101 15.42 10.02 11.31
CA LYS A 101 16.18 9.31 12.33
C LYS A 101 15.70 7.87 12.49
N GLU A 102 14.39 7.64 12.57
CA GLU A 102 13.85 6.28 12.68
C GLU A 102 14.10 5.44 11.42
N ILE A 103 14.05 6.05 10.23
CA ILE A 103 14.39 5.39 8.96
C ILE A 103 15.83 4.88 9.02
N GLU A 104 16.77 5.72 9.46
CA GLU A 104 18.18 5.35 9.60
C GLU A 104 18.39 4.26 10.65
N GLU A 105 17.85 4.45 11.85
CA GLU A 105 18.00 3.50 12.97
C GLU A 105 17.46 2.11 12.64
N LYS A 106 16.37 2.04 11.87
CA LYS A 106 15.69 0.78 11.56
C LYS A 106 16.03 0.24 10.17
N ASN A 107 16.87 0.92 9.39
CA ASN A 107 17.13 0.59 7.98
C ASN A 107 15.82 0.46 7.16
N ALA A 108 14.88 1.37 7.38
CA ALA A 108 13.61 1.39 6.66
C ALA A 108 13.81 1.87 5.20
N PRO A 109 12.85 1.59 4.29
CA PRO A 109 12.87 2.20 2.95
C PRO A 109 12.99 3.71 3.04
N VAL A 110 14.02 4.26 2.42
CA VAL A 110 14.28 5.70 2.44
C VAL A 110 13.16 6.42 1.70
N LEU A 111 12.57 7.43 2.34
CA LEU A 111 11.61 8.33 1.75
C LEU A 111 12.04 9.75 2.13
N LEU A 112 12.62 10.47 1.18
CA LEU A 112 13.16 11.81 1.40
C LEU A 112 12.04 12.84 1.60
N GLU A 113 12.32 13.95 2.28
CA GLU A 113 11.39 15.08 2.31
C GLU A 113 11.32 15.74 0.92
N PRO A 114 10.12 15.97 0.35
CA PRO A 114 10.01 16.60 -0.95
C PRO A 114 10.35 18.09 -0.88
N ASP A 115 11.14 18.59 -1.84
CA ASP A 115 11.45 20.03 -1.97
C ASP A 115 10.23 20.90 -2.32
N TYR A 116 9.14 20.27 -2.79
CA TYR A 116 7.92 20.93 -3.20
C TYR A 116 6.70 20.17 -2.70
N VAL A 117 5.75 20.90 -2.14
CA VAL A 117 4.34 20.53 -2.02
C VAL A 117 3.47 21.73 -2.41
N PRO A 118 2.23 21.53 -2.91
CA PRO A 118 1.36 22.65 -3.27
C PRO A 118 1.09 23.58 -2.08
N GLU A 119 0.80 24.85 -2.38
CA GLU A 119 0.56 25.86 -1.36
C GLU A 119 -0.54 25.42 -0.36
N GLY A 120 -0.30 25.68 0.92
CA GLY A 120 -1.19 25.32 2.03
C GLY A 120 -0.98 23.92 2.59
N TYR A 121 -0.35 23.00 1.84
CA TYR A 121 0.04 21.70 2.38
C TYR A 121 1.22 21.82 3.33
N ARG A 122 1.14 21.12 4.46
CA ARG A 122 2.22 21.03 5.45
C ARG A 122 2.39 19.58 5.89
N PHE A 123 3.59 19.26 6.39
CA PHE A 123 3.86 17.94 6.94
C PHE A 123 2.83 17.61 8.03
N ASP A 124 2.08 16.56 7.72
CA ASP A 124 1.19 15.77 8.56
C ASP A 124 1.88 15.07 9.71
N TYR A 125 2.21 13.84 9.37
CA TYR A 125 2.98 12.94 10.17
C TYR A 125 3.74 11.97 9.25
N GLY A 126 4.79 11.40 9.82
CA GLY A 126 5.56 10.30 9.27
C GLY A 126 5.33 9.02 10.06
N GLN A 127 5.47 7.86 9.42
CA GLN A 127 5.42 6.56 10.11
C GLN A 127 6.16 5.47 9.34
N ILE A 128 6.67 4.48 10.06
CA ILE A 128 7.13 3.20 9.51
C ILE A 128 6.06 2.14 9.73
N GLN A 129 5.78 1.35 8.70
CA GLN A 129 4.95 0.16 8.79
C GLN A 129 5.81 -1.09 8.72
N ILE A 130 5.37 -2.12 9.42
CA ILE A 130 6.04 -3.41 9.49
C ILE A 130 5.37 -4.42 8.57
N ARG A 131 6.09 -5.49 8.20
CA ARG A 131 5.47 -6.67 7.61
C ARG A 131 4.88 -7.49 8.75
N ASN A 132 3.68 -8.03 8.53
CA ASN A 132 3.02 -8.85 9.53
C ASN A 132 3.78 -10.16 9.75
N GLU A 133 4.05 -10.47 11.02
CA GLU A 133 4.66 -11.73 11.47
C GLU A 133 3.80 -12.32 12.61
N PRO A 134 3.72 -13.66 12.76
CA PRO A 134 4.27 -14.67 11.84
C PRO A 134 3.51 -14.70 10.50
N VAL A 135 4.16 -15.18 9.44
CA VAL A 135 3.56 -15.24 8.09
C VAL A 135 2.61 -16.44 7.98
N TRP A 136 1.49 -16.28 7.28
CA TRP A 136 0.54 -17.38 7.06
C TRP A 136 1.20 -18.63 6.46
N GLY A 137 0.82 -19.81 6.96
CA GLY A 137 1.35 -21.10 6.52
C GLY A 137 2.71 -21.49 7.12
N THR A 138 3.26 -20.69 8.04
CA THR A 138 4.47 -21.03 8.81
C THR A 138 4.12 -21.81 10.08
N PRO A 139 5.05 -22.64 10.62
CA PRO A 139 4.84 -23.32 11.91
C PRO A 139 4.53 -22.37 13.06
N GLU A 140 5.16 -21.19 13.09
CA GLU A 140 4.94 -20.15 14.10
C GLU A 140 3.51 -19.61 14.02
N TYR A 141 2.99 -19.41 12.80
CA TYR A 141 1.60 -19.00 12.58
C TYR A 141 0.62 -20.05 13.07
N GLU A 142 0.81 -21.32 12.69
CA GLU A 142 -0.10 -22.39 13.09
C GLU A 142 -0.09 -22.63 14.61
N THR A 143 1.08 -22.53 15.23
CA THR A 143 1.22 -22.62 16.70
C THR A 143 0.41 -21.51 17.39
N LEU A 144 0.58 -20.26 16.94
CA LEU A 144 -0.13 -19.12 17.51
C LEU A 144 -1.65 -19.20 17.25
N LEU A 145 -2.06 -19.69 16.08
CA LEU A 145 -3.46 -19.89 15.75
C LEU A 145 -4.11 -20.90 16.69
N ASN A 146 -3.46 -22.04 16.92
CA ASN A 146 -3.98 -23.06 17.82
C ASN A 146 -4.05 -22.54 19.26
N GLU A 147 -3.02 -21.82 19.73
CA GLU A 147 -3.02 -21.19 21.06
C GLU A 147 -4.22 -20.25 21.25
N LEU A 148 -4.45 -19.32 20.30
CA LEU A 148 -5.53 -18.35 20.41
C LEU A 148 -6.92 -18.98 20.25
N LYS A 149 -7.05 -20.04 19.44
CA LYS A 149 -8.28 -20.82 19.35
C LYS A 149 -8.60 -21.58 20.63
N GLU A 150 -7.60 -22.22 21.25
CA GLU A 150 -7.78 -22.93 22.51
C GLU A 150 -8.25 -21.96 23.62
N GLN A 151 -7.65 -20.77 23.70
CA GLN A 151 -8.11 -19.71 24.61
C GLN A 151 -9.57 -19.31 24.32
N ALA A 152 -9.93 -19.22 23.04
CA ALA A 152 -11.29 -18.87 22.63
C ALA A 152 -12.32 -19.96 22.97
N GLU A 153 -11.95 -21.23 22.85
CA GLU A 153 -12.78 -22.39 23.19
C GLU A 153 -12.99 -22.54 24.70
N GLN A 154 -11.99 -22.17 25.51
CA GLN A 154 -12.07 -22.15 26.96
C GLN A 154 -12.87 -20.97 27.53
N SER A 155 -13.17 -19.97 26.70
CA SER A 155 -13.95 -18.79 27.10
C SER A 155 -15.45 -19.02 26.89
N ASP A 156 -16.25 -18.62 27.87
CA ASP A 156 -17.72 -18.59 27.79
C ASP A 156 -18.25 -17.42 26.95
N GLU A 157 -17.38 -16.54 26.44
CA GLU A 157 -17.78 -15.40 25.61
C GLU A 157 -18.28 -15.86 24.23
N GLU A 158 -19.47 -15.40 23.82
CA GLU A 158 -20.00 -15.59 22.46
C GLU A 158 -19.29 -14.71 21.43
N GLN A 159 -18.85 -13.53 21.86
CA GLN A 159 -18.06 -12.57 21.08
C GLN A 159 -16.82 -12.17 21.88
N GLY A 160 -15.65 -12.66 21.47
CA GLY A 160 -14.41 -12.47 22.23
C GLY A 160 -13.23 -12.08 21.35
N LEU A 161 -12.29 -11.35 21.95
CA LEU A 161 -11.01 -10.94 21.37
C LEU A 161 -9.87 -11.66 22.10
N PHE A 162 -9.16 -12.53 21.37
CA PHE A 162 -8.02 -13.28 21.88
C PHE A 162 -6.78 -12.83 21.12
N TYR A 163 -5.75 -12.35 21.81
CA TYR A 163 -4.59 -11.78 21.15
C TYR A 163 -3.29 -12.01 21.92
N LYS A 164 -2.18 -11.92 21.20
CA LYS A 164 -0.83 -11.94 21.74
C LYS A 164 -0.02 -10.81 21.13
N ILE A 165 0.77 -10.13 21.96
CA ILE A 165 1.78 -9.21 21.47
C ILE A 165 2.95 -10.04 20.97
N VAL A 166 3.34 -9.84 19.71
CA VAL A 166 4.42 -10.59 19.06
C VAL A 166 5.57 -9.66 18.70
N PRO A 167 6.82 -10.13 18.78
CA PRO A 167 7.93 -9.39 18.20
C PRO A 167 7.83 -9.41 16.67
N TRP A 168 8.36 -8.36 16.04
CA TRP A 168 8.46 -8.22 14.60
C TRP A 168 9.85 -7.75 14.22
N TYR A 169 10.31 -8.13 13.03
CA TYR A 169 11.68 -7.83 12.59
C TYR A 169 11.77 -7.25 11.19
N LYS A 170 10.67 -7.27 10.42
CA LYS A 170 10.66 -6.85 9.02
C LYS A 170 9.88 -5.57 8.82
N ILE A 171 10.48 -4.63 8.10
CA ILE A 171 9.84 -3.38 7.70
C ILE A 171 9.14 -3.56 6.35
N ALA A 172 7.91 -3.05 6.26
CA ALA A 172 7.14 -3.04 5.03
C ALA A 172 7.34 -1.74 4.26
N SER A 173 7.28 -0.59 4.93
CA SER A 173 7.31 0.70 4.25
C SER A 173 7.59 1.86 5.18
N THR A 174 8.04 2.96 4.60
CA THR A 174 8.00 4.29 5.20
C THR A 174 6.91 5.10 4.53
N GLY A 175 6.11 5.83 5.28
CA GLY A 175 5.07 6.71 4.75
C GLY A 175 5.07 8.08 5.41
N MET A 176 4.68 9.09 4.64
CA MET A 176 4.43 10.44 5.13
C MET A 176 3.14 10.99 4.51
N GLU A 177 2.47 11.83 5.28
CA GLU A 177 1.26 12.53 4.87
C GLU A 177 1.51 14.03 4.93
N TYR A 178 0.99 14.77 3.94
CA TYR A 178 0.90 16.21 3.94
C TYR A 178 -0.57 16.60 3.92
N ARG A 179 -0.94 17.62 4.69
CA ARG A 179 -2.33 18.02 4.89
C ARG A 179 -2.57 19.50 4.61
N LYS A 180 -3.70 19.77 3.96
CA LYS A 180 -4.30 21.10 3.78
C LYS A 180 -5.79 20.99 4.11
N ASP A 181 -6.19 21.52 5.26
CA ASP A 181 -7.51 21.31 5.84
C ASP A 181 -7.84 19.81 5.95
N GLU A 182 -8.88 19.34 5.29
CA GLU A 182 -9.29 17.93 5.24
C GLU A 182 -8.60 17.13 4.11
N ASN A 183 -7.92 17.81 3.18
CA ASN A 183 -7.29 17.18 2.00
C ASN A 183 -5.89 16.68 2.33
N ARG A 184 -5.52 15.55 1.72
CA ARG A 184 -4.28 14.83 2.03
C ARG A 184 -3.51 14.42 0.79
N ILE A 185 -2.19 14.62 0.82
CA ILE A 185 -1.25 13.99 -0.11
C ILE A 185 -0.48 12.94 0.67
N LYS A 186 -0.48 11.70 0.17
CA LYS A 186 0.21 10.58 0.80
C LYS A 186 1.39 10.15 -0.03
N MET A 187 2.51 9.85 0.61
CA MET A 187 3.73 9.39 -0.04
C MET A 187 4.24 8.18 0.71
N VAL A 188 4.57 7.11 -0.02
CA VAL A 188 4.98 5.84 0.57
C VAL A 188 6.13 5.23 -0.21
N ALA A 189 7.12 4.71 0.50
CA ALA A 189 8.22 3.89 0.00
C ALA A 189 8.07 2.47 0.56
N PHE A 190 7.75 1.49 -0.30
CA PHE A 190 7.60 0.09 0.08
C PHE A 190 8.90 -0.69 -0.14
N ALA A 191 9.34 -1.43 0.88
CA ALA A 191 10.38 -2.43 0.76
C ALA A 191 9.90 -3.55 -0.17
N ARG A 192 10.75 -4.02 -1.08
CA ARG A 192 10.46 -5.16 -1.95
C ARG A 192 11.71 -5.97 -2.24
N GLU A 193 11.49 -7.23 -2.60
CA GLU A 193 12.56 -8.09 -3.08
C GLU A 193 12.94 -7.68 -4.52
N LYS A 194 14.23 -7.54 -4.77
CA LYS A 194 14.77 -7.26 -6.11
C LYS A 194 14.29 -8.31 -7.12
N GLY A 195 13.96 -7.89 -8.34
CA GLY A 195 13.50 -8.78 -9.40
C GLY A 195 12.07 -9.31 -9.24
N SER A 196 11.36 -9.00 -8.14
CA SER A 196 9.93 -9.27 -8.08
C SER A 196 9.18 -8.46 -9.15
N LYS A 197 7.91 -8.78 -9.43
CA LYS A 197 7.08 -7.95 -10.33
C LYS A 197 6.13 -7.10 -9.51
N ALA A 198 6.09 -5.80 -9.79
CA ALA A 198 5.11 -4.91 -9.19
C ALA A 198 3.96 -4.65 -10.19
N GLY A 199 2.72 -4.73 -9.68
CA GLY A 199 1.51 -4.43 -10.43
C GLY A 199 0.86 -3.13 -9.95
N VAL A 200 0.50 -2.24 -10.87
CA VAL A 200 -0.29 -1.03 -10.62
C VAL A 200 -1.73 -1.31 -11.04
N PRO A 201 -2.67 -1.52 -10.11
CA PRO A 201 -4.07 -1.80 -10.45
C PRO A 201 -4.73 -0.53 -11.03
N THR A 202 -5.15 -0.59 -12.29
CA THR A 202 -5.70 0.58 -12.98
C THR A 202 -6.47 0.21 -14.25
N ASN A 203 -7.43 1.04 -14.62
CA ASN A 203 -8.05 1.05 -15.95
C ASN A 203 -7.63 2.29 -16.79
N GLN A 204 -6.86 3.21 -16.22
CA GLN A 204 -6.33 4.40 -16.88
C GLN A 204 -4.91 4.69 -16.38
N ALA A 205 -3.94 4.69 -17.30
CA ALA A 205 -2.55 4.95 -16.96
C ALA A 205 -1.85 5.77 -18.03
N VAL A 206 -0.91 6.62 -17.62
CA VAL A 206 0.01 7.32 -18.52
C VAL A 206 1.42 7.21 -17.98
N LYS A 207 2.38 6.97 -18.89
CA LYS A 207 3.80 6.99 -18.54
C LYS A 207 4.28 8.43 -18.51
N ILE A 208 5.03 8.79 -17.47
CA ILE A 208 5.73 10.08 -17.38
C ILE A 208 7.20 9.84 -17.04
N LYS A 209 8.05 10.85 -17.28
CA LYS A 209 9.48 10.77 -16.96
C LYS A 209 9.87 11.97 -16.11
N VAL A 210 10.51 11.71 -14.96
CA VAL A 210 10.96 12.73 -14.01
C VAL A 210 12.41 12.42 -13.63
N LYS A 211 13.33 13.38 -13.80
CA LYS A 211 14.78 13.19 -13.59
C LYS A 211 15.32 11.87 -14.20
N GLY A 212 14.85 11.51 -15.39
CA GLY A 212 15.25 10.28 -16.09
C GLY A 212 14.57 8.99 -15.64
N LYS A 213 13.84 8.98 -14.51
CA LYS A 213 13.05 7.84 -14.03
C LYS A 213 11.72 7.73 -14.77
N GLU A 214 11.40 6.54 -15.26
CA GLU A 214 10.07 6.23 -15.79
C GLU A 214 9.10 5.98 -14.65
N MET A 215 7.90 6.53 -14.77
CA MET A 215 6.86 6.45 -13.74
C MET A 215 5.50 6.24 -14.38
N ILE A 216 4.56 5.66 -13.62
CA ILE A 216 3.18 5.42 -14.06
C ILE A 216 2.26 6.32 -13.23
N LEU A 217 1.63 7.29 -13.87
CA LEU A 217 0.49 8.00 -13.29
C LEU A 217 -0.77 7.22 -13.62
N SER A 218 -1.55 6.86 -12.61
CA SER A 218 -2.70 5.96 -12.73
C SER A 218 -3.90 6.41 -11.91
N ALA A 219 -5.10 6.00 -12.33
CA ALA A 219 -6.35 6.16 -11.59
C ALA A 219 -7.05 4.80 -11.54
N SER A 220 -7.52 4.37 -10.37
CA SER A 220 -8.32 3.15 -10.25
C SER A 220 -9.81 3.49 -10.27
N PRO A 221 -10.70 2.72 -10.93
CA PRO A 221 -12.14 2.95 -10.81
C PRO A 221 -12.64 2.71 -9.38
N SER A 222 -11.93 1.92 -8.59
CA SER A 222 -12.25 1.64 -7.18
C SER A 222 -11.73 2.70 -6.20
N SER A 223 -10.95 3.68 -6.66
CA SER A 223 -10.47 4.78 -5.84
C SER A 223 -10.42 6.07 -6.66
N PRO A 224 -11.18 7.12 -6.29
CA PRO A 224 -11.17 8.38 -7.02
C PRO A 224 -9.81 9.10 -6.97
N SER A 225 -8.90 8.72 -6.07
CA SER A 225 -7.52 9.22 -6.02
C SER A 225 -6.67 8.69 -7.18
N ARG A 226 -5.73 9.51 -7.63
CA ARG A 226 -4.70 9.14 -8.58
C ARG A 226 -3.39 8.89 -7.86
N SER A 227 -2.58 8.03 -8.46
CA SER A 227 -1.28 7.65 -7.93
C SER A 227 -0.18 7.73 -8.98
N LEU A 228 0.95 8.33 -8.62
CA LEU A 228 2.19 8.27 -9.37
C LEU A 228 3.11 7.21 -8.73
N THR A 229 3.50 6.21 -9.51
CA THR A 229 4.24 5.03 -9.03
C THR A 229 5.53 4.81 -9.81
N TRP A 230 6.63 4.52 -9.11
CA TRP A 230 7.92 4.19 -9.72
C TRP A 230 8.80 3.33 -8.81
N LEU A 231 9.86 2.76 -9.38
CA LEU A 231 10.84 1.94 -8.65
C LEU A 231 12.17 2.70 -8.44
N SER A 232 12.88 2.39 -7.35
CA SER A 232 14.29 2.76 -7.19
C SER A 232 15.16 2.13 -8.29
N ASP A 233 16.37 2.65 -8.48
CA ASP A 233 17.34 2.04 -9.41
C ASP A 233 17.79 0.64 -8.98
N SER A 234 17.83 0.36 -7.67
CA SER A 234 18.11 -0.98 -7.14
C SER A 234 16.95 -1.95 -7.34
N GLU A 235 15.77 -1.42 -7.68
CA GLU A 235 14.49 -2.12 -7.72
C GLU A 235 14.04 -2.66 -6.34
N GLU A 236 14.64 -2.24 -5.25
CA GLU A 236 14.29 -2.73 -3.90
C GLU A 236 13.27 -1.84 -3.18
N VAL A 237 12.90 -0.71 -3.78
CA VAL A 237 11.90 0.21 -3.24
C VAL A 237 10.87 0.60 -4.31
N LEU A 238 9.58 0.47 -3.97
CA LEU A 238 8.46 0.99 -4.77
C LEU A 238 7.92 2.26 -4.12
N TYR A 239 7.94 3.35 -4.86
CA TYR A 239 7.43 4.64 -4.41
C TYR A 239 6.04 4.90 -4.98
N ILE A 240 5.17 5.48 -4.15
CA ILE A 240 3.83 5.91 -4.53
C ILE A 240 3.57 7.30 -3.95
N ILE A 241 3.10 8.23 -4.78
CA ILE A 241 2.45 9.48 -4.35
C ILE A 241 0.97 9.36 -4.69
N THR A 242 0.08 9.66 -3.76
CA THR A 242 -1.38 9.63 -3.94
C THR A 242 -1.99 10.98 -3.57
N ASP A 243 -2.87 11.50 -4.41
CA ASP A 243 -3.58 12.77 -4.19
C ASP A 243 -4.93 12.59 -3.49
N ASP A 244 -5.49 13.70 -3.03
CA ASP A 244 -6.88 13.77 -2.61
C ASP A 244 -7.76 14.05 -3.83
N PRO A 245 -8.82 13.27 -4.10
CA PRO A 245 -9.70 13.52 -5.23
C PRO A 245 -10.45 14.86 -5.14
N LYS A 246 -10.60 15.42 -3.93
CA LYS A 246 -11.25 16.72 -3.72
C LYS A 246 -10.32 17.90 -3.99
N ASP A 247 -9.01 17.66 -3.99
CA ASP A 247 -7.97 18.64 -4.30
C ASP A 247 -6.86 17.98 -5.14
N PRO A 248 -7.19 17.60 -6.39
CA PRO A 248 -6.36 16.73 -7.21
C PRO A 248 -5.09 17.43 -7.71
N LEU A 249 -3.96 16.71 -7.68
CA LEU A 249 -2.67 17.24 -8.15
C LEU A 249 -2.60 17.32 -9.68
N SER A 250 -2.13 18.41 -10.24
CA SER A 250 -1.75 18.43 -11.66
C SER A 250 -0.61 17.43 -11.93
N LYS A 251 -0.46 17.03 -13.21
CA LYS A 251 0.67 16.18 -13.63
C LYS A 251 2.03 16.81 -13.29
N ASP A 252 2.11 18.14 -13.36
CA ASP A 252 3.33 18.88 -13.05
C ASP A 252 3.61 18.91 -11.54
N GLU A 253 2.58 18.98 -10.70
CA GLU A 253 2.75 18.88 -9.25
C GLU A 253 3.20 17.49 -8.83
N PHE A 254 2.61 16.43 -9.38
CA PHE A 254 3.11 15.07 -9.20
C PHE A 254 4.60 14.96 -9.57
N ALA A 255 5.00 15.55 -10.71
CA ALA A 255 6.39 15.53 -11.15
C ALA A 255 7.33 16.32 -10.24
N LYS A 256 6.91 17.49 -9.75
CA LYS A 256 7.70 18.32 -8.82
C LYS A 256 7.91 17.66 -7.46
N ILE A 257 6.84 17.08 -6.89
CA ILE A 257 6.94 16.30 -5.64
C ILE A 257 7.91 15.13 -5.86
N ALA A 258 7.67 14.32 -6.90
CA ALA A 258 8.50 13.14 -7.19
C ALA A 258 9.98 13.50 -7.42
N ALA A 259 10.26 14.65 -8.03
CA ALA A 259 11.63 15.10 -8.25
C ALA A 259 12.42 15.29 -6.94
N GLY A 260 11.77 15.71 -5.84
CA GLY A 260 12.39 15.83 -4.52
C GLY A 260 12.56 14.49 -3.78
N LEU A 261 11.79 13.46 -4.18
CA LEU A 261 11.84 12.13 -3.56
C LEU A 261 12.87 11.19 -4.19
N ILE A 262 13.38 11.53 -5.39
CA ILE A 262 14.41 10.76 -6.06
C ILE A 262 15.77 11.12 -5.45
N PRO A 263 16.50 10.14 -4.87
CA PRO A 263 17.85 10.35 -4.34
C PRO A 263 18.87 10.86 -5.37
#